data_AF-A0A8D2GXB8-F1
#
_entry.id   AF-A0A8D2GXB8-F1
#
_cell.length_a   1.000
_cell.length_b   1.000
_cell.length_c   1.000
_cell.angle_alpha   90.00
_cell.angle_beta   90.00
_cell.angle_gamma   90.00
#
_symmetry.space_group_name_H-M   'P 1'
#
loop_
_entity.id
_entity.type
_entity.pdbx_description
1 polymer ?
#
loop_
_entity_poly.entity_id
_entity_poly.type
_entity_poly.pdbx_seq_one_letter_code
_entity_poly.pdbx_strand_id
1 'polypeptide(L)'
;MTDDYLWFEEIPFPVIGYSYEVLKEACAQFVIKDEDTVLVTYPKSGSHWVIEILCLIHSKGDTKWIQSVPIWERSPWLETNRGNKLLKEREGPRLLTSHLPFHLFPTSLFTSKAKVIYIMRNPKDVLVSGYYFWTMTHVSKKPESLEQYFQWFMEGNMPYGSWFEHIRGWMSMRDRENVLMLSYEELQKDPRSTIEKIGQFLGKKLNPEELDSVLKNSSFQVMKENKMSNLEMLLEKFSSKHFKITRKGICGDWKNHLTVAQAEAFDKVYQEKMAGFPKELFPWESNCFTKQGSGMDLQTQGSFSMPEGNKARKQVHPEPFYLLWKRHSIDYSTQIGQGIVLPKSR
;
A
#
# COMPACT_ATOMS: atom_id res chain seq x y z
N MET A 1 24.81 -12.11 -8.99
CA MET A 1 23.56 -11.33 -9.17
C MET A 1 22.76 -11.34 -7.86
N THR A 2 23.29 -10.77 -6.76
CA THR A 2 22.69 -11.02 -5.43
C THR A 2 22.84 -9.91 -4.38
N ASP A 3 23.54 -8.78 -4.63
CA ASP A 3 23.96 -7.93 -3.50
C ASP A 3 23.04 -6.74 -3.19
N ASP A 4 22.05 -6.45 -4.05
CA ASP A 4 21.23 -5.24 -3.93
C ASP A 4 19.88 -5.43 -3.21
N TYR A 5 19.38 -6.68 -3.13
CA TYR A 5 18.07 -7.01 -2.56
C TYR A 5 18.13 -8.32 -1.76
N LEU A 6 17.33 -8.38 -0.70
CA LEU A 6 17.00 -9.62 -0.01
C LEU A 6 15.81 -10.27 -0.75
N TRP A 7 15.97 -11.47 -1.29
CA TRP A 7 14.89 -12.18 -1.98
C TRP A 7 14.19 -13.16 -1.02
N PHE A 8 12.86 -13.11 -0.99
CA PHE A 8 12.02 -14.03 -0.21
C PHE A 8 10.78 -14.37 -1.02
N GLU A 9 10.57 -15.67 -1.30
CA GLU A 9 9.46 -16.18 -2.13
C GLU A 9 9.33 -15.41 -3.47
N GLU A 10 10.46 -15.24 -4.17
CA GLU A 10 10.58 -14.51 -5.45
C GLU A 10 10.24 -13.00 -5.39
N ILE A 11 9.99 -12.44 -4.20
CA ILE A 11 9.76 -11.02 -4.00
C ILE A 11 11.04 -10.35 -3.47
N PRO A 12 11.51 -9.24 -4.10
CA PRO A 12 12.66 -8.51 -3.60
C PRO A 12 12.26 -7.59 -2.44
N PHE A 13 13.09 -7.53 -1.41
CA PHE A 13 12.97 -6.67 -0.24
C PHE A 13 14.24 -5.83 -0.06
N PRO A 14 14.16 -4.66 0.61
CA PRO A 14 15.33 -3.89 0.97
C PRO A 14 16.29 -4.72 1.84
N VAL A 15 17.61 -4.57 1.65
CA VAL A 15 18.60 -5.27 2.49
C VAL A 15 18.65 -4.67 3.90
N ILE A 16 18.54 -3.34 4.00
CA ILE A 16 18.65 -2.64 5.29
C ILE A 16 17.33 -2.78 6.06
N GLY A 17 17.41 -3.40 7.24
CA GLY A 17 16.29 -3.49 8.19
C GLY A 17 15.40 -4.72 8.02
N TYR A 18 15.76 -5.65 7.13
CA TYR A 18 15.05 -6.90 6.88
C TYR A 18 16.00 -8.08 7.06
N SER A 19 15.46 -9.26 7.36
CA SER A 19 16.19 -10.52 7.36
C SER A 19 15.26 -11.63 6.87
N TYR A 20 15.85 -12.68 6.31
CA TYR A 20 15.08 -13.82 5.80
C TYR A 20 14.25 -14.47 6.93
N GLU A 21 14.84 -14.58 8.13
CA GLU A 21 14.20 -15.16 9.31
C GLU A 21 12.97 -14.35 9.73
N VAL A 22 13.08 -13.02 9.75
CA VAL A 22 11.95 -12.15 10.12
C VAL A 22 10.85 -12.18 9.07
N LEU A 23 11.18 -12.23 7.77
CA LEU A 23 10.18 -12.38 6.71
C LEU A 23 9.45 -13.72 6.81
N LYS A 24 10.19 -14.81 6.97
CA LYS A 24 9.64 -16.15 7.17
C LYS A 24 8.73 -16.21 8.39
N GLU A 25 9.15 -15.62 9.50
CA GLU A 25 8.37 -15.59 10.72
C GLU A 25 7.11 -14.72 10.59
N ALA A 26 7.23 -13.52 10.01
CA ALA A 26 6.11 -12.63 9.74
C ALA A 26 5.03 -13.32 8.90
N CYS A 27 5.42 -14.10 7.89
CA CYS A 27 4.50 -14.84 7.03
C CYS A 27 3.91 -16.09 7.71
N ALA A 28 4.73 -16.90 8.39
CA ALA A 28 4.35 -18.24 8.81
C ALA A 28 3.93 -18.37 10.29
N GLN A 29 4.36 -17.45 11.16
CA GLN A 29 4.26 -17.60 12.61
C GLN A 29 3.62 -16.41 13.33
N PHE A 30 3.65 -15.21 12.73
CA PHE A 30 3.07 -14.04 13.38
C PHE A 30 1.54 -14.17 13.50
N VAL A 31 1.04 -13.97 14.72
CA VAL A 31 -0.39 -14.05 15.03
C VAL A 31 -1.00 -12.65 15.04
N ILE A 32 -1.93 -12.42 14.12
CA ILE A 32 -2.82 -11.26 14.11
C ILE A 32 -3.92 -11.49 15.14
N LYS A 33 -4.15 -10.50 16.01
CA LYS A 33 -5.16 -10.52 17.07
C LYS A 33 -6.44 -9.86 16.57
N ASP A 34 -7.58 -10.23 17.13
CA ASP A 34 -8.89 -9.69 16.75
C ASP A 34 -8.99 -8.17 16.96
N GLU A 35 -8.26 -7.63 17.94
CA GLU A 35 -8.26 -6.20 18.27
C GLU A 35 -7.27 -5.37 17.43
N ASP A 36 -6.48 -6.01 16.57
CA ASP A 36 -5.50 -5.30 15.77
C ASP A 36 -6.15 -4.41 14.70
N THR A 37 -5.50 -3.26 14.44
CA THR A 37 -5.72 -2.44 13.26
C THR A 37 -4.51 -2.56 12.35
N VAL A 38 -4.73 -3.05 11.13
CA VAL A 38 -3.69 -3.34 10.15
C VAL A 38 -3.80 -2.38 8.99
N LEU A 39 -2.79 -1.53 8.79
CA LEU A 39 -2.65 -0.72 7.59
C LEU A 39 -1.83 -1.47 6.55
N VAL A 40 -2.40 -1.73 5.37
CA VAL A 40 -1.68 -2.35 4.27
C VAL A 40 -1.64 -1.45 3.07
N THR A 41 -0.46 -1.29 2.45
CA THR A 41 -0.28 -0.38 1.33
C THR A 41 0.79 -0.92 0.40
N TYR A 42 0.68 -0.75 -0.92
CA TYR A 42 1.88 -0.82 -1.74
C TYR A 42 2.78 0.38 -1.40
N PRO A 43 4.12 0.24 -1.35
CA PRO A 43 5.02 1.34 -1.01
C PRO A 43 4.69 2.63 -1.79
N LYS A 44 4.80 3.78 -1.12
CA LYS A 44 4.56 5.13 -1.70
C LYS A 44 3.10 5.49 -2.00
N SER A 45 2.14 4.69 -1.53
CA SER A 45 0.71 4.96 -1.67
C SER A 45 0.12 5.88 -0.59
N GLY A 46 0.94 6.47 0.27
CA GLY A 46 0.48 7.42 1.31
C GLY A 46 0.38 6.85 2.72
N SER A 47 1.08 5.73 3.02
CA SER A 47 1.01 5.02 4.30
C SER A 47 1.24 5.94 5.51
N HIS A 48 2.25 6.81 5.49
CA HIS A 48 2.50 7.75 6.60
C HIS A 48 1.32 8.67 6.89
N TRP A 49 0.61 9.13 5.85
CA TRP A 49 -0.54 10.01 6.04
C TRP A 49 -1.67 9.29 6.77
N VAL A 50 -1.95 8.05 6.35
CA VAL A 50 -2.95 7.21 7.01
C VAL A 50 -2.51 6.83 8.42
N ILE A 51 -1.23 6.51 8.67
CA ILE A 51 -0.72 6.26 10.03
C ILE A 51 -0.97 7.48 10.93
N GLU A 52 -0.69 8.70 10.45
CA GLU A 52 -0.92 9.93 11.22
C GLU A 52 -2.39 10.10 11.57
N ILE A 53 -3.28 9.91 10.59
CA ILE A 53 -4.73 9.95 10.78
C ILE A 53 -5.17 8.91 11.81
N LEU A 54 -4.72 7.66 11.70
CA LEU A 54 -5.07 6.59 12.63
C LEU A 54 -4.61 6.89 14.06
N CYS A 55 -3.40 7.43 14.22
CA CYS A 55 -2.88 7.84 15.52
C CYS A 55 -3.73 8.94 16.14
N LEU A 56 -4.09 9.96 15.36
CA LEU A 56 -4.92 11.08 15.79
C LEU A 56 -6.37 10.67 16.07
N ILE A 57 -6.96 9.76 15.29
CA ILE A 57 -8.27 9.16 15.60
C ILE A 57 -8.19 8.41 16.94
N HIS A 58 -7.10 7.65 17.17
CA HIS A 58 -6.94 6.90 18.41
C HIS A 58 -6.80 7.82 19.63
N SER A 59 -6.09 8.94 19.48
CA SER A 59 -5.87 9.94 20.53
C SER A 59 -6.96 11.03 20.57
N LYS A 60 -8.04 10.89 19.80
CA LYS A 60 -9.13 11.89 19.71
C LYS A 60 -8.61 13.30 19.40
N GLY A 61 -7.64 13.39 18.49
CA GLY A 61 -7.02 14.64 18.08
C GLY A 61 -5.93 15.17 19.03
N ASP A 62 -5.61 14.49 20.15
CA ASP A 62 -4.46 14.87 20.98
C ASP A 62 -3.14 14.60 20.22
N THR A 63 -2.29 15.63 20.12
CA THR A 63 -1.06 15.61 19.34
C THR A 63 0.16 15.07 20.08
N LYS A 64 0.10 14.89 21.41
CA LYS A 64 1.25 14.50 22.23
C LYS A 64 1.92 13.24 21.70
N TRP A 65 1.12 12.23 21.33
CA TRP A 65 1.66 10.97 20.83
C TRP A 65 2.39 11.13 19.49
N ILE A 66 1.78 11.83 18.52
CA ILE A 66 2.39 12.03 17.20
C ILE A 66 3.59 12.98 17.24
N GLN A 67 3.71 13.83 18.26
CA GLN A 67 4.83 14.78 18.44
C GLN A 67 5.98 14.21 19.28
N SER A 68 5.78 13.10 20.00
CA SER A 68 6.78 12.50 20.89
C SER A 68 7.30 11.13 20.45
N VAL A 69 6.51 10.37 19.68
CA VAL A 69 6.88 9.00 19.26
C VAL A 69 7.04 8.94 17.74
N PRO A 70 8.17 8.44 17.22
CA PRO A 70 8.38 8.29 15.78
C PRO A 70 7.30 7.45 15.10
N ILE A 71 6.96 7.79 13.86
CA ILE A 71 5.87 7.15 13.11
C ILE A 71 6.05 5.64 12.93
N TRP A 72 7.29 5.17 12.75
CA TRP A 72 7.62 3.73 12.66
C TRP A 72 7.53 2.98 13.99
N GLU A 73 7.49 3.70 15.11
CA GLU A 73 7.16 3.10 16.40
C GLU A 73 5.66 3.15 16.63
N ARG A 74 4.97 4.24 16.28
CA ARG A 74 3.50 4.33 16.45
C ARG A 74 2.77 3.22 15.68
N SER A 75 3.15 3.00 14.42
CA SER A 75 2.67 1.90 13.58
C SER A 75 3.85 1.15 12.95
N PRO A 76 4.39 0.12 13.64
CA PRO A 76 5.55 -0.61 13.16
C PRO A 76 5.25 -1.44 11.90
N TRP A 77 6.23 -1.54 11.01
CA TRP A 77 6.17 -2.43 9.84
C TRP A 77 6.46 -3.87 10.24
N LEU A 78 5.46 -4.73 10.10
CA LEU A 78 5.49 -6.13 10.52
C LEU A 78 6.71 -6.89 9.99
N GLU A 79 7.03 -6.70 8.71
CA GLU A 79 8.07 -7.41 7.97
C GLU A 79 9.51 -6.93 8.25
N THR A 80 9.67 -5.87 9.05
CA THR A 80 11.00 -5.32 9.38
C THR A 80 11.53 -5.92 10.68
N ASN A 81 12.85 -6.05 10.82
CA ASN A 81 13.50 -6.57 12.02
C ASN A 81 13.07 -5.81 13.28
N ARG A 82 13.02 -4.48 13.20
CA ARG A 82 12.60 -3.62 14.32
C ARG A 82 11.09 -3.72 14.57
N GLY A 83 10.28 -3.67 13.52
CA GLY A 83 8.83 -3.64 13.65
C GLY A 83 8.26 -4.96 14.16
N ASN A 84 8.76 -6.10 13.66
CA ASN A 84 8.40 -7.43 14.18
C ASN A 84 8.65 -7.51 15.70
N LYS A 85 9.85 -7.11 16.15
CA LYS A 85 10.21 -7.08 17.57
C LYS A 85 9.25 -6.22 18.39
N LEU A 86 9.02 -4.97 17.97
CA LEU A 86 8.12 -4.05 18.67
C LEU A 86 6.68 -4.58 18.76
N LEU A 87 6.19 -5.27 17.74
CA LEU A 87 4.82 -5.79 17.73
C LEU A 87 4.61 -7.03 18.60
N LYS A 88 5.67 -7.78 18.88
CA LYS A 88 5.65 -8.91 19.83
C LYS A 88 5.65 -8.44 21.28
N GLU A 89 6.40 -7.38 21.56
CA GLU A 89 6.52 -6.79 22.90
C GLU A 89 5.29 -5.95 23.29
N ARG A 90 4.38 -5.68 22.33
CA ARG A 90 3.15 -4.91 22.57
C ARG A 90 2.02 -5.75 23.13
N GLU A 91 1.53 -5.33 24.29
CA GLU A 91 0.27 -5.75 24.87
C GLU A 91 -0.91 -4.94 24.32
N GLY A 92 -2.11 -5.53 24.36
CA GLY A 92 -3.35 -4.87 23.93
C GLY A 92 -3.53 -4.70 22.41
N PRO A 93 -4.48 -3.84 21.99
CA PRO A 93 -4.77 -3.55 20.59
C PRO A 93 -3.58 -2.91 19.89
N ARG A 94 -3.12 -3.49 18.77
CA ARG A 94 -1.95 -2.98 18.04
C ARG A 94 -2.38 -2.22 16.80
N LEU A 95 -1.73 -1.09 16.55
CA LEU A 95 -1.67 -0.49 15.23
C LEU A 95 -0.38 -0.96 14.56
N LEU A 96 -0.49 -1.63 13.41
CA LEU A 96 0.65 -2.09 12.62
C LEU A 96 0.48 -1.72 11.14
N THR A 97 1.61 -1.64 10.44
CA THR A 97 1.66 -1.39 8.99
C THR A 97 2.33 -2.56 8.29
N SER A 98 1.99 -2.79 7.03
CA SER A 98 2.73 -3.68 6.15
C SER A 98 2.66 -3.26 4.69
N HIS A 99 3.70 -3.62 3.96
CA HIS A 99 3.78 -3.59 2.51
C HIS A 99 3.77 -4.99 1.89
N LEU A 100 3.58 -6.05 2.69
CA LEU A 100 3.60 -7.42 2.18
C LEU A 100 2.48 -7.65 1.16
N PRO A 101 2.79 -8.29 0.02
CA PRO A 101 1.76 -8.74 -0.90
C PRO A 101 0.88 -9.79 -0.20
N PHE A 102 -0.36 -9.90 -0.67
CA PHE A 102 -1.41 -10.72 -0.04
C PHE A 102 -0.97 -12.14 0.32
N HIS A 103 -0.20 -12.81 -0.57
CA HIS A 103 0.23 -14.19 -0.39
C HIS A 103 1.37 -14.38 0.63
N LEU A 104 2.04 -13.31 1.05
CA LEU A 104 3.08 -13.32 2.10
C LEU A 104 2.58 -12.78 3.43
N PHE A 105 1.31 -12.35 3.51
CA PHE A 105 0.75 -11.83 4.74
C PHE A 105 0.39 -12.97 5.71
N PRO A 106 0.57 -12.82 7.04
CA PRO A 106 0.26 -13.88 7.99
C PRO A 106 -1.16 -14.43 7.85
N THR A 107 -1.24 -15.76 7.73
CA THR A 107 -2.49 -16.49 7.47
C THR A 107 -3.52 -16.32 8.58
N SER A 108 -3.07 -16.04 9.81
CA SER A 108 -3.93 -15.74 10.96
C SER A 108 -4.86 -14.54 10.73
N LEU A 109 -4.50 -13.61 9.83
CA LEU A 109 -5.38 -12.50 9.42
C LEU A 109 -6.70 -13.01 8.85
N PHE A 110 -6.68 -14.09 8.06
CA PHE A 110 -7.84 -14.50 7.28
C PHE A 110 -8.96 -15.10 8.12
N THR A 111 -8.64 -15.49 9.36
CA THR A 111 -9.57 -16.03 10.36
C THR A 111 -9.82 -15.08 11.52
N SER A 112 -9.07 -13.98 11.65
CA SER A 112 -9.24 -13.00 12.73
C SER A 112 -10.30 -11.95 12.39
N LYS A 113 -10.72 -11.20 13.41
CA LYS A 113 -11.61 -10.03 13.31
C LYS A 113 -10.86 -8.71 13.20
N ALA A 114 -9.53 -8.76 13.03
CA ALA A 114 -8.70 -7.57 12.90
C ALA A 114 -9.24 -6.65 11.80
N LYS A 115 -9.18 -5.34 12.04
CA LYS A 115 -9.61 -4.35 11.05
C LYS A 115 -8.48 -4.05 10.09
N VAL A 116 -8.68 -4.30 8.81
CA VAL A 116 -7.71 -4.01 7.75
C VAL A 116 -8.10 -2.75 7.03
N ILE A 117 -7.16 -1.82 6.89
CA ILE A 117 -7.31 -0.65 6.03
C ILE A 117 -6.29 -0.79 4.92
N TYR A 118 -6.76 -0.86 3.69
CA TYR A 118 -5.90 -0.92 2.51
C TYR A 118 -5.97 0.41 1.77
N ILE A 119 -4.84 1.12 1.60
CA ILE A 119 -4.81 2.33 0.77
C ILE A 119 -4.07 2.08 -0.56
N MET A 120 -4.77 2.35 -1.66
CA MET A 120 -4.23 2.39 -3.01
C MET A 120 -4.00 3.82 -3.48
N ARG A 121 -3.22 3.97 -4.53
CA ARG A 121 -2.93 5.25 -5.17
C ARG A 121 -2.68 5.00 -6.66
N ASN A 122 -2.92 6.02 -7.50
CA ASN A 122 -2.60 5.96 -8.91
C ASN A 122 -1.16 5.44 -9.10
N PRO A 123 -0.97 4.32 -9.83
CA PRO A 123 0.34 3.69 -9.94
C PRO A 123 1.37 4.57 -10.66
N LYS A 124 0.96 5.49 -11.54
CA LYS A 124 1.88 6.45 -12.16
C LYS A 124 2.43 7.45 -11.13
N ASP A 125 1.61 7.88 -10.18
CA ASP A 125 2.08 8.73 -9.06
C ASP A 125 2.92 7.93 -8.05
N VAL A 126 2.59 6.66 -7.82
CA VAL A 126 3.41 5.74 -7.01
C VAL A 126 4.79 5.58 -7.63
N LEU A 127 4.88 5.33 -8.94
CA LEU A 127 6.12 5.20 -9.70
C LEU A 127 6.99 6.44 -9.52
N VAL A 128 6.45 7.63 -9.82
CA VAL A 128 7.20 8.89 -9.67
C VAL A 128 7.60 9.13 -8.21
N SER A 129 6.72 8.87 -7.25
CA SER A 129 7.05 9.02 -5.83
C SER A 129 8.14 8.05 -5.38
N GLY A 130 8.17 6.84 -5.94
CA GLY A 130 9.18 5.82 -5.66
C GLY A 130 10.52 6.20 -6.26
N TYR A 131 10.56 6.62 -7.52
CA TYR A 131 11.79 7.04 -8.20
C TYR A 131 12.60 8.04 -7.38
N TYR A 132 11.95 9.13 -6.92
CA TYR A 132 12.61 10.13 -6.09
C TYR A 132 13.02 9.59 -4.71
N PHE A 133 12.20 8.73 -4.10
CA PHE A 133 12.51 8.17 -2.78
C PHE A 133 13.72 7.24 -2.82
N TRP A 134 13.75 6.29 -3.75
CA TRP A 134 14.83 5.30 -3.83
C TRP A 134 16.14 5.92 -4.32
N THR A 135 16.10 6.90 -5.23
CA THR A 135 17.30 7.62 -5.68
C THR A 135 17.97 8.40 -4.55
N MET A 136 17.18 8.94 -3.62
CA MET A 136 17.66 9.79 -2.54
C MET A 136 18.02 9.03 -1.24
N THR A 137 17.73 7.72 -1.17
CA THR A 137 17.99 6.87 0.00
C THR A 137 19.03 5.79 -0.32
N HIS A 138 19.66 5.21 0.70
CA HIS A 138 20.65 4.14 0.55
C HIS A 138 20.09 2.75 0.92
N VAL A 139 18.77 2.61 0.99
CA VAL A 139 18.10 1.39 1.48
C VAL A 139 17.86 0.35 0.39
N SER A 140 18.05 0.70 -0.87
CA SER A 140 17.82 -0.18 -2.03
C SER A 140 18.67 0.26 -3.22
N LYS A 141 18.72 -0.58 -4.26
CA LYS A 141 19.37 -0.23 -5.53
C LYS A 141 18.87 1.10 -6.06
N LYS A 142 19.80 1.96 -6.46
CA LYS A 142 19.46 3.23 -7.10
C LYS A 142 19.30 3.02 -8.61
N PRO A 143 18.20 3.50 -9.21
CA PRO A 143 18.13 3.57 -10.66
C PRO A 143 19.10 4.62 -11.18
N GLU A 144 19.67 4.38 -12.36
CA GLU A 144 20.52 5.34 -13.08
C GLU A 144 19.70 6.44 -13.76
N SER A 145 18.44 6.15 -14.09
CA SER A 145 17.52 7.09 -14.73
C SER A 145 16.05 6.76 -14.43
N LEU A 146 15.16 7.72 -14.69
CA LEU A 146 13.71 7.49 -14.61
C LEU A 146 13.26 6.43 -15.61
N GLU A 147 13.87 6.36 -16.79
CA GLU A 147 13.56 5.33 -17.80
C GLU A 147 13.86 3.93 -17.27
N GLN A 148 15.06 3.72 -16.69
CA GLN A 148 15.41 2.43 -16.10
C GLN A 148 14.45 2.06 -14.95
N TYR A 149 14.13 3.02 -14.08
CA TYR A 149 13.17 2.79 -12.99
C TYR A 149 11.76 2.48 -13.51
N PHE A 150 11.34 3.13 -14.59
CA PHE A 150 10.05 2.87 -15.24
C PHE A 150 9.99 1.41 -15.71
N GLN A 151 11.03 0.91 -16.39
CA GLN A 151 11.08 -0.48 -16.83
C GLN A 151 11.00 -1.47 -15.65
N TRP A 152 11.78 -1.25 -14.57
CA TRP A 152 11.70 -2.09 -13.37
C TRP A 152 10.30 -2.11 -12.75
N PHE A 153 9.62 -0.95 -12.71
CA PHE A 153 8.26 -0.86 -12.21
C PHE A 153 7.27 -1.65 -13.06
N MET A 154 7.39 -1.58 -14.39
CA MET A 154 6.53 -2.30 -15.34
C MET A 154 6.74 -3.82 -15.26
N GLU A 155 7.97 -4.26 -15.05
CA GLU A 155 8.33 -5.67 -14.87
C GLU A 155 7.96 -6.22 -13.47
N GLY A 156 7.70 -5.33 -12.50
CA GLY A 156 7.46 -5.71 -11.11
C GLY A 156 8.74 -5.99 -10.32
N ASN A 157 9.90 -5.64 -10.86
CA ASN A 157 11.23 -5.76 -10.24
C ASN A 157 11.50 -4.65 -9.22
N MET A 158 10.53 -4.43 -8.32
CA MET A 158 10.53 -3.39 -7.30
C MET A 158 10.47 -4.01 -5.90
N PRO A 159 11.01 -3.36 -4.85
CA PRO A 159 10.75 -3.81 -3.49
C PRO A 159 9.25 -4.04 -3.26
N TYR A 160 8.89 -5.21 -2.74
CA TYR A 160 7.52 -5.70 -2.58
C TYR A 160 6.80 -6.15 -3.86
N GLY A 161 7.54 -6.30 -4.97
CA GLY A 161 7.07 -6.88 -6.23
C GLY A 161 6.23 -5.94 -7.08
N SER A 162 5.37 -6.53 -7.90
CA SER A 162 4.50 -5.79 -8.82
C SER A 162 3.35 -5.07 -8.09
N TRP A 163 3.16 -3.78 -8.37
CA TRP A 163 1.98 -3.03 -7.92
C TRP A 163 0.67 -3.70 -8.37
N PHE A 164 0.65 -4.23 -9.61
CA PHE A 164 -0.54 -4.88 -10.16
C PHE A 164 -0.92 -6.11 -9.34
N GLU A 165 0.02 -7.04 -9.13
CA GLU A 165 -0.24 -8.25 -8.35
C GLU A 165 -0.58 -7.94 -6.89
N HIS A 166 0.06 -6.92 -6.31
CA HIS A 166 -0.24 -6.47 -4.95
C HIS A 166 -1.69 -6.00 -4.81
N ILE A 167 -2.16 -5.14 -5.72
CA ILE A 167 -3.54 -4.64 -5.73
C ILE A 167 -4.51 -5.80 -5.98
N ARG A 168 -4.28 -6.63 -6.99
CA ARG A 168 -5.16 -7.75 -7.34
C ARG A 168 -5.34 -8.70 -6.16
N GLY A 169 -4.24 -9.05 -5.48
CA GLY A 169 -4.27 -9.90 -4.29
C GLY A 169 -5.13 -9.30 -3.17
N TRP A 170 -4.85 -8.06 -2.76
CA TRP A 170 -5.58 -7.42 -1.68
C TRP A 170 -7.03 -7.06 -2.02
N MET A 171 -7.35 -6.78 -3.29
CA MET A 171 -8.74 -6.55 -3.73
C MET A 171 -9.64 -7.79 -3.62
N SER A 172 -9.08 -8.99 -3.42
CA SER A 172 -9.87 -10.18 -3.10
C SER A 172 -10.59 -10.09 -1.74
N MET A 173 -10.13 -9.19 -0.85
CA MET A 173 -10.67 -9.00 0.50
C MET A 173 -11.70 -7.87 0.61
N ARG A 174 -11.92 -7.09 -0.47
CA ARG A 174 -12.67 -5.82 -0.44
C ARG A 174 -14.11 -5.93 0.05
N ASP A 175 -14.73 -7.10 -0.12
CA ASP A 175 -16.13 -7.33 0.22
C ASP A 175 -16.30 -7.84 1.67
N ARG A 176 -15.22 -7.94 2.46
CA ARG A 176 -15.28 -8.33 3.88
C ARG A 176 -15.59 -7.13 4.77
N GLU A 177 -16.43 -7.33 5.77
CA GLU A 177 -16.88 -6.27 6.69
C GLU A 177 -15.74 -5.65 7.53
N ASN A 178 -14.69 -6.42 7.82
CA ASN A 178 -13.51 -5.95 8.55
C ASN A 178 -12.40 -5.40 7.65
N VAL A 179 -12.72 -5.04 6.40
CA VAL A 179 -11.76 -4.49 5.43
C VAL A 179 -12.30 -3.17 4.87
N LEU A 180 -11.49 -2.12 4.95
CA LEU A 180 -11.76 -0.81 4.38
C LEU A 180 -10.80 -0.53 3.23
N MET A 181 -11.34 -0.45 2.01
CA MET A 181 -10.58 0.02 0.85
C MET A 181 -10.61 1.54 0.79
N LEU A 182 -9.42 2.14 0.71
CA LEU A 182 -9.21 3.57 0.56
C LEU A 182 -8.38 3.89 -0.67
N SER A 183 -8.52 5.11 -1.19
CA SER A 183 -7.58 5.68 -2.17
C SER A 183 -6.89 6.93 -1.63
N TYR A 184 -5.66 7.19 -2.07
CA TYR A 184 -4.99 8.46 -1.80
C TYR A 184 -5.76 9.63 -2.42
N GLU A 185 -6.39 9.39 -3.56
CA GLU A 185 -7.19 10.32 -4.33
C GLU A 185 -8.46 10.78 -3.60
N GLU A 186 -9.21 9.88 -2.97
CA GLU A 186 -10.37 10.28 -2.15
C GLU A 186 -9.91 11.05 -0.90
N LEU A 187 -8.83 10.60 -0.26
CA LEU A 187 -8.28 11.25 0.93
C LEU A 187 -7.78 12.66 0.62
N GLN A 188 -7.23 12.89 -0.56
CA GLN A 188 -6.79 14.21 -1.02
C GLN A 188 -7.96 15.11 -1.43
N LYS A 189 -8.98 14.54 -2.07
CA LYS A 189 -10.15 15.28 -2.56
C LYS A 189 -11.05 15.75 -1.41
N ASP A 190 -11.34 14.87 -0.45
CA ASP A 190 -12.16 15.18 0.71
C ASP A 190 -11.61 14.49 1.97
N PRO A 191 -10.59 15.10 2.62
CA PRO A 191 -9.99 14.55 3.82
C PRO A 191 -10.99 14.36 4.96
N ARG A 192 -11.97 15.28 5.11
CA ARG A 192 -12.94 15.24 6.21
C ARG A 192 -13.80 14.00 6.11
N SER A 193 -14.49 13.82 4.98
CA SER A 193 -15.37 12.66 4.76
C SER A 193 -14.59 11.34 4.86
N THR A 194 -13.34 11.33 4.38
CA THR A 194 -12.48 10.14 4.46
C THR A 194 -12.08 9.81 5.90
N ILE A 195 -11.73 10.81 6.72
CA ILE A 195 -11.42 10.62 8.14
C ILE A 195 -12.64 10.13 8.91
N GLU A 196 -13.82 10.69 8.64
CA GLU A 196 -15.08 10.22 9.23
C GLU A 196 -15.37 8.76 8.86
N LYS A 197 -15.19 8.38 7.59
CA LYS A 197 -15.31 6.99 7.10
C LYS A 197 -14.37 6.05 7.85
N ILE A 198 -13.10 6.44 8.06
CA ILE A 198 -12.14 5.67 8.85
C ILE A 198 -12.60 5.54 10.32
N GLY A 199 -13.02 6.65 10.94
CA GLY A 199 -13.52 6.65 12.32
C GLY A 199 -14.73 5.72 12.50
N GLN A 200 -15.70 5.78 11.59
CA GLN A 200 -16.87 4.89 11.57
C GLN A 200 -16.47 3.42 11.44
N PHE A 201 -15.60 3.09 10.47
CA PHE A 201 -15.09 1.73 10.29
C PHE A 201 -14.37 1.20 11.54
N LEU A 202 -13.59 2.05 12.22
CA LEU A 202 -12.92 1.70 13.47
C LEU A 202 -13.87 1.65 14.69
N GLY A 203 -15.10 2.13 14.58
CA GLY A 203 -16.01 2.29 15.71
C GLY A 203 -15.61 3.43 16.66
N LYS A 204 -14.84 4.40 16.16
CA LYS A 204 -14.34 5.57 16.89
C LYS A 204 -14.99 6.83 16.31
N LYS A 205 -16.16 7.19 16.84
CA LYS A 205 -16.83 8.46 16.49
C LYS A 205 -16.04 9.63 17.10
N LEU A 206 -15.70 10.60 16.26
CA LEU A 206 -15.10 11.86 16.68
C LEU A 206 -16.20 12.93 16.79
N ASN A 207 -16.12 13.79 17.79
CA ASN A 207 -16.91 15.02 17.80
C ASN A 207 -16.31 16.06 16.82
N PRO A 208 -17.00 17.18 16.54
CA PRO A 208 -16.52 18.19 15.59
C PRO A 208 -15.12 18.72 15.91
N GLU A 209 -14.82 18.98 17.19
CA GLU A 209 -13.55 19.54 17.64
C GLU A 209 -12.38 18.54 17.49
N GLU A 210 -12.62 17.27 17.84
CA GLU A 210 -11.69 16.17 17.68
C GLU A 210 -11.39 15.97 16.18
N LEU A 211 -12.42 15.98 15.32
CA LEU A 211 -12.28 15.85 13.87
C LEU A 211 -11.51 17.01 13.26
N ASP A 212 -11.78 18.25 13.68
CA ASP A 212 -11.04 19.44 13.25
C ASP A 212 -9.56 19.34 13.65
N SER A 213 -9.28 18.81 14.85
CA SER A 213 -7.91 18.55 15.28
C SER A 213 -7.24 17.47 14.43
N VAL A 214 -7.92 16.36 14.12
CA VAL A 214 -7.38 15.32 13.23
C VAL A 214 -7.06 15.91 11.85
N LEU A 215 -7.98 16.69 11.28
CA LEU A 215 -7.80 17.34 9.97
C LEU A 215 -6.57 18.27 9.94
N LYS A 216 -6.47 19.15 10.93
CA LYS A 216 -5.37 20.10 11.04
C LYS A 216 -4.03 19.38 11.17
N ASN A 217 -3.94 18.44 12.12
CA ASN A 217 -2.67 17.83 12.51
C ASN A 217 -2.21 16.70 11.57
N SER A 218 -3.11 16.14 10.76
CA SER A 218 -2.75 15.23 9.67
C SER A 218 -2.52 15.94 8.34
N SER A 219 -2.60 17.28 8.28
CA SER A 219 -2.35 18.02 7.05
C SER A 219 -0.90 17.87 6.57
N PHE A 220 -0.70 17.95 5.25
CA PHE A 220 0.62 17.80 4.64
C PHE A 220 1.68 18.74 5.24
N GLN A 221 1.31 20.00 5.49
CA GLN A 221 2.23 21.01 6.02
C GLN A 221 2.64 20.67 7.47
N VAL A 222 1.68 20.34 8.33
CA VAL A 222 1.97 19.99 9.73
C VAL A 222 2.83 18.73 9.83
N MET A 223 2.49 17.69 9.08
CA MET A 223 3.27 16.45 9.05
C MET A 223 4.70 16.67 8.53
N LYS A 224 4.89 17.57 7.56
CA LYS A 224 6.20 17.90 7.00
C LYS A 224 7.12 18.57 8.03
N GLU A 225 6.56 19.36 8.94
CA GLU A 225 7.28 20.04 10.02
C GLU A 225 7.48 19.16 11.26
N ASN A 226 6.67 18.12 11.44
CA ASN A 226 6.80 17.19 12.55
C ASN A 226 7.95 16.19 12.32
N LYS A 227 9.03 16.34 13.09
CA LYS A 227 10.23 15.47 13.06
C LYS A 227 9.93 13.99 13.35
N MET A 228 8.85 13.70 14.08
CA MET A 228 8.41 12.34 14.37
C MET A 228 7.64 11.70 13.20
N SER A 229 7.25 12.47 12.18
CA SER A 229 6.42 12.02 11.05
C SER A 229 7.11 12.16 9.69
N ASN A 230 8.09 13.06 9.55
CA ASN A 230 8.78 13.36 8.28
C ASN A 230 10.00 12.45 7.98
N LEU A 231 10.29 11.50 8.88
CA LEU A 231 11.46 10.61 8.96
C LEU A 231 12.84 11.29 8.98
N GLU A 232 12.95 12.59 9.23
CA GLU A 232 14.23 13.32 9.26
C GLU A 232 15.28 12.61 10.14
N MET A 233 14.88 12.10 11.31
CA MET A 233 15.75 11.36 12.23
C MET A 233 16.34 10.06 11.65
N LEU A 234 15.64 9.41 10.70
CA LEU A 234 16.08 8.18 10.05
C LEU A 234 16.93 8.51 8.80
N LEU A 235 16.61 9.63 8.16
CA LEU A 235 17.24 10.11 6.94
C LEU A 235 18.64 10.68 7.17
N GLU A 236 18.94 11.23 8.34
CA GLU A 236 20.32 11.61 8.71
C GLU A 236 21.32 10.44 8.64
N LYS A 237 20.84 9.20 8.85
CA LYS A 237 21.67 7.99 8.85
C LYS A 237 21.71 7.26 7.50
N PHE A 238 20.69 7.44 6.66
CA PHE A 238 20.45 6.59 5.48
C PHE A 238 20.13 7.36 4.19
N SER A 239 20.31 8.68 4.15
CA SER A 239 20.00 9.50 2.97
C SER A 239 20.90 10.73 2.82
N SER A 240 20.80 11.38 1.66
CA SER A 240 21.46 12.66 1.40
C SER A 240 20.89 13.82 2.24
N LYS A 241 21.71 14.83 2.56
CA LYS A 241 21.41 15.98 3.46
C LYS A 241 20.15 16.82 3.13
N HIS A 242 19.42 16.53 2.04
CA HIS A 242 18.25 17.30 1.62
C HIS A 242 17.00 16.45 1.32
N PHE A 243 17.00 15.16 1.71
CA PHE A 243 15.87 14.29 1.41
C PHE A 243 14.63 14.58 2.27
N LYS A 244 13.46 14.66 1.62
CA LYS A 244 12.16 14.81 2.29
C LYS A 244 11.18 13.78 1.75
N ILE A 245 10.57 13.01 2.64
CA ILE A 245 9.55 12.02 2.27
C ILE A 245 8.26 12.67 1.80
N THR A 246 7.92 13.81 2.38
CA THR A 246 6.83 14.69 1.95
C THR A 246 7.31 15.57 0.79
N ARG A 247 7.44 14.98 -0.41
CA ARG A 247 7.95 15.67 -1.61
C ARG A 247 7.00 16.77 -2.10
N LYS A 248 5.78 16.38 -2.52
CA LYS A 248 4.74 17.32 -3.01
C LYS A 248 3.34 17.08 -2.43
N GLY A 249 2.98 15.83 -2.13
CA GLY A 249 1.68 15.52 -1.49
C GLY A 249 0.45 15.79 -2.36
N ILE A 250 0.57 15.64 -3.68
CA ILE A 250 -0.52 15.90 -4.64
C ILE A 250 -0.80 14.67 -5.51
N CYS A 251 -2.01 14.63 -6.10
CA CYS A 251 -2.39 13.67 -7.14
C CYS A 251 -2.03 14.22 -8.53
N GLY A 252 -1.67 13.33 -9.46
CA GLY A 252 -1.43 13.67 -10.86
C GLY A 252 -0.07 14.30 -11.16
N ASP A 253 0.89 14.28 -10.23
CA ASP A 253 2.22 14.84 -10.50
C ASP A 253 2.96 14.02 -11.57
N TRP A 254 2.56 12.77 -11.81
CA TRP A 254 3.12 11.93 -12.89
C TRP A 254 3.11 12.62 -14.27
N LYS A 255 2.14 13.49 -14.53
CA LYS A 255 2.03 14.26 -15.79
C LYS A 255 3.21 15.20 -16.03
N ASN A 256 3.94 15.58 -14.96
CA ASN A 256 5.10 16.45 -15.03
C ASN A 256 6.42 15.69 -15.25
N HIS A 257 6.41 14.35 -15.24
CA HIS A 257 7.63 13.53 -15.27
C HIS A 257 7.62 12.48 -16.37
N LEU A 258 6.48 11.83 -16.60
CA LEU A 258 6.37 10.81 -17.63
C LEU A 258 6.15 11.47 -18.99
N THR A 259 6.86 10.96 -20.01
CA THR A 259 6.60 11.32 -21.39
C THR A 259 5.24 10.78 -21.83
N VAL A 260 4.68 11.32 -22.92
CA VAL A 260 3.43 10.81 -23.51
C VAL A 260 3.57 9.33 -23.86
N ALA A 261 4.70 8.94 -24.48
CA ALA A 261 4.96 7.55 -24.85
C ALA A 261 5.01 6.62 -23.62
N GLN A 262 5.66 7.02 -22.53
CA GLN A 262 5.67 6.24 -21.28
C GLN A 262 4.26 6.14 -20.67
N ALA A 263 3.50 7.23 -20.67
CA ALA A 263 2.15 7.24 -20.14
C ALA A 263 1.20 6.31 -20.93
N GLU A 264 1.30 6.31 -22.26
CA GLU A 264 0.52 5.44 -23.15
C GLU A 264 0.93 3.97 -23.01
N ALA A 265 2.24 3.68 -22.95
CA ALA A 265 2.76 2.33 -22.70
C ALA A 265 2.28 1.80 -21.35
N PHE A 266 2.28 2.66 -20.32
CA PHE A 266 1.73 2.32 -19.01
C PHE A 266 0.23 2.00 -19.09
N ASP A 267 -0.56 2.85 -19.76
CA ASP A 267 -2.01 2.68 -19.86
C ASP A 267 -2.39 1.36 -20.53
N LYS A 268 -1.65 0.96 -21.57
CA LYS A 268 -1.86 -0.34 -22.23
C LYS A 268 -1.70 -1.50 -21.25
N VAL A 269 -0.58 -1.56 -20.53
CA VAL A 269 -0.32 -2.64 -19.56
C VAL A 269 -1.29 -2.57 -18.40
N TYR A 270 -1.65 -1.37 -17.94
CA TYR A 270 -2.63 -1.19 -16.87
C TYR A 270 -3.99 -1.77 -17.26
N GLN A 271 -4.48 -1.47 -18.47
CA GLN A 271 -5.73 -2.02 -18.98
C GLN A 271 -5.69 -3.55 -19.07
N GLU A 272 -4.58 -4.12 -19.53
CA GLU A 272 -4.39 -5.57 -19.62
C GLU A 272 -4.36 -6.23 -18.23
N LYS A 273 -3.55 -5.70 -17.30
CA LYS A 273 -3.33 -6.28 -15.97
C LYS A 273 -4.49 -6.05 -14.99
N MET A 274 -5.22 -4.94 -15.13
CA MET A 274 -6.37 -4.61 -14.29
C MET A 274 -7.70 -5.02 -14.90
N ALA A 275 -7.68 -5.70 -16.07
CA ALA A 275 -8.87 -6.30 -16.65
C ALA A 275 -9.63 -7.16 -15.63
N GLY A 276 -10.96 -7.04 -15.67
CA GLY A 276 -11.89 -7.73 -14.77
C GLY A 276 -12.30 -6.96 -13.52
N PHE A 277 -11.60 -5.87 -13.17
CA PHE A 277 -12.07 -4.96 -12.12
C PHE A 277 -12.97 -3.85 -12.68
N PRO A 278 -14.07 -3.49 -12.00
CA PRO A 278 -14.85 -2.29 -12.32
C PRO A 278 -13.98 -1.04 -12.20
N LYS A 279 -14.09 -0.12 -13.17
CA LYS A 279 -13.28 1.11 -13.22
C LYS A 279 -13.56 2.05 -12.05
N GLU A 280 -14.77 1.97 -11.49
CA GLU A 280 -15.24 2.76 -10.36
C GLU A 280 -14.46 2.46 -9.07
N LEU A 281 -13.77 1.31 -9.00
CA LEU A 281 -12.87 0.99 -7.90
C LEU A 281 -11.59 1.84 -7.91
N PHE A 282 -11.25 2.46 -9.05
CA PHE A 282 -10.00 3.18 -9.24
C PHE A 282 -10.27 4.66 -9.59
N PRO A 283 -10.30 5.57 -8.60
CA PRO A 283 -10.75 6.96 -8.82
C PRO A 283 -9.92 7.77 -9.82
N TRP A 284 -8.72 7.31 -10.14
CA TRP A 284 -7.86 7.92 -11.16
C TRP A 284 -8.22 7.55 -12.61
N GLU A 285 -9.08 6.54 -12.83
CA GLU A 285 -9.61 6.22 -14.15
C GLU A 285 -10.76 7.15 -14.56
N SER A 286 -11.53 7.62 -13.59
CA SER A 286 -12.48 8.69 -13.78
C SER A 286 -11.73 10.02 -13.99
N ASN A 287 -12.02 10.75 -15.07
CA ASN A 287 -11.42 12.06 -15.45
C ASN A 287 -11.61 13.20 -14.42
N CYS A 288 -11.88 12.91 -13.15
CA CYS A 288 -12.26 13.88 -12.12
C CYS A 288 -11.14 14.83 -11.67
N PHE A 289 -9.89 14.63 -12.09
CA PHE A 289 -8.77 15.53 -11.70
C PHE A 289 -8.41 16.57 -12.77
N THR A 290 -9.13 16.63 -13.89
CA THR A 290 -8.99 17.71 -14.89
C THR A 290 -10.11 18.74 -14.72
N LYS A 291 -9.94 19.69 -13.79
CA LYS A 291 -10.44 21.09 -13.87
C LYS A 291 -10.12 21.84 -12.57
N GLN A 292 -8.93 22.41 -12.51
CA GLN A 292 -8.71 23.70 -11.85
C GLN A 292 -7.86 24.54 -12.81
N GLY A 293 -8.51 25.46 -13.51
CA GLY A 293 -7.87 26.35 -14.48
C GLY A 293 -8.82 26.70 -15.64
N SER A 294 -9.14 27.98 -15.76
CA SER A 294 -10.03 28.64 -16.74
C SER A 294 -11.53 28.41 -16.53
N GLY A 295 -12.15 29.38 -15.87
CA GLY A 295 -13.57 29.63 -15.99
C GLY A 295 -13.87 30.23 -17.37
N MET A 296 -14.87 29.65 -18.03
CA MET A 296 -15.85 30.37 -18.85
C MET A 296 -17.04 29.42 -19.02
N ASP A 297 -18.15 29.81 -18.40
CA ASP A 297 -19.46 29.22 -18.60
C ASP A 297 -19.89 29.34 -20.06
N LEU A 298 -20.39 28.26 -20.64
CA LEU A 298 -21.42 28.32 -21.66
C LEU A 298 -22.39 27.17 -21.40
N GLN A 299 -23.57 27.56 -20.92
CA GLN A 299 -24.76 26.72 -20.80
C GLN A 299 -25.15 26.16 -22.16
N THR A 300 -25.62 24.92 -22.21
CA THR A 300 -26.70 24.53 -23.14
C THR A 300 -27.45 23.33 -22.58
N GLN A 301 -28.77 23.51 -22.54
CA GLN A 301 -29.79 22.56 -22.09
C GLN A 301 -29.94 21.40 -23.09
N GLY A 302 -30.38 20.25 -22.59
CA GLY A 302 -30.80 19.12 -23.41
C GLY A 302 -31.37 17.99 -22.55
N SER A 303 -32.65 18.11 -22.22
CA SER A 303 -33.48 17.11 -21.56
C SER A 303 -33.72 15.88 -22.45
N PHE A 304 -33.55 14.67 -21.90
CA PHE A 304 -34.27 13.49 -22.39
C PHE A 304 -34.44 12.45 -21.29
N SER A 305 -35.65 11.90 -21.17
CA SER A 305 -36.10 11.03 -20.09
C SER A 305 -36.58 9.66 -20.59
N MET A 306 -36.16 8.60 -19.86
CA MET A 306 -36.80 7.29 -19.60
C MET A 306 -36.86 6.23 -20.73
N PRO A 307 -36.99 4.89 -20.44
CA PRO A 307 -37.50 4.29 -19.20
C PRO A 307 -36.76 3.05 -18.61
N GLU A 308 -37.25 2.67 -17.43
CA GLU A 308 -36.94 1.50 -16.60
C GLU A 308 -37.14 0.15 -17.32
N GLY A 309 -36.29 -0.82 -16.97
CA GLY A 309 -36.40 -2.21 -17.39
C GLY A 309 -35.87 -3.15 -16.32
N ASN A 310 -36.77 -3.66 -15.49
CA ASN A 310 -36.56 -4.70 -14.48
C ASN A 310 -36.09 -6.02 -15.12
N LYS A 311 -34.91 -6.54 -14.78
CA LYS A 311 -34.57 -7.98 -14.92
C LYS A 311 -33.69 -8.45 -13.77
N ALA A 312 -34.29 -9.24 -12.88
CA ALA A 312 -33.61 -10.07 -11.90
C ALA A 312 -32.57 -10.99 -12.58
N ARG A 313 -31.34 -11.01 -12.05
CA ARG A 313 -30.32 -12.00 -12.39
C ARG A 313 -29.97 -12.82 -11.16
N LYS A 314 -30.11 -14.14 -11.33
CA LYS A 314 -29.78 -15.19 -10.37
C LYS A 314 -28.33 -15.06 -9.90
N GLN A 315 -28.13 -15.14 -8.58
CA GLN A 315 -26.81 -15.36 -7.97
C GLN A 315 -26.26 -16.70 -8.44
N VAL A 316 -25.12 -16.66 -9.12
CA VAL A 316 -24.23 -17.81 -9.27
C VAL A 316 -23.03 -17.47 -8.40
N HIS A 317 -22.84 -18.22 -7.32
CA HIS A 317 -21.65 -18.09 -6.47
C HIS A 317 -20.44 -18.64 -7.23
N PRO A 318 -19.39 -17.84 -7.50
CA PRO A 318 -18.13 -18.39 -7.97
C PRO A 318 -17.38 -19.02 -6.79
N GLU A 319 -16.74 -20.17 -7.03
CA GLU A 319 -15.85 -20.80 -6.05
C GLU A 319 -14.75 -19.85 -5.57
N PRO A 320 -14.29 -19.96 -4.30
CA PRO A 320 -13.19 -19.16 -3.78
C PRO A 320 -11.88 -19.37 -4.57
N PHE A 321 -11.30 -18.27 -5.02
CA PHE A 321 -10.04 -18.19 -5.80
C PHE A 321 -8.85 -18.96 -5.18
N TYR A 322 -8.87 -19.21 -3.86
CA TYR A 322 -7.85 -20.01 -3.16
C TYR A 322 -7.80 -21.48 -3.65
N LEU A 323 -8.93 -22.06 -4.05
CA LEU A 323 -8.99 -23.44 -4.55
C LEU A 323 -8.44 -23.57 -5.97
N LEU A 324 -8.55 -22.53 -6.79
CA LEU A 324 -7.99 -22.48 -8.14
C LEU A 324 -6.45 -22.44 -8.14
N TRP A 325 -5.85 -21.79 -7.14
CA TRP A 325 -4.39 -21.71 -7.05
C TRP A 325 -3.74 -23.07 -6.72
N LYS A 326 -4.35 -23.88 -5.84
CA LYS A 326 -3.86 -25.25 -5.55
C LYS A 326 -3.93 -26.20 -6.74
N ARG A 327 -4.75 -25.90 -7.77
CA ARG A 327 -4.96 -26.77 -8.92
C ARG A 327 -3.97 -26.54 -10.06
N HIS A 328 -3.23 -25.43 -10.03
CA HIS A 328 -2.27 -25.03 -11.09
C HIS A 328 -0.81 -25.00 -10.62
N SER A 329 -0.52 -25.39 -9.38
CA SER A 329 0.85 -25.68 -8.94
C SER A 329 1.27 -27.05 -9.48
N ILE A 330 2.14 -27.06 -10.48
CA ILE A 330 2.78 -28.28 -10.99
C ILE A 330 3.59 -28.90 -9.86
N ASP A 331 3.23 -30.12 -9.48
CA ASP A 331 3.84 -30.92 -8.44
C ASP A 331 5.21 -31.43 -8.91
N TYR A 332 6.29 -30.74 -8.54
CA TYR A 332 7.65 -31.28 -8.63
C TYR A 332 8.04 -31.93 -7.30
N SER A 333 7.36 -33.02 -6.96
CA SER A 333 7.77 -33.88 -5.85
C SER A 333 7.72 -35.37 -6.22
N THR A 334 8.37 -35.76 -7.32
CA THR A 334 8.71 -37.19 -7.52
C THR A 334 9.93 -37.35 -8.44
N GLN A 335 11.13 -37.32 -7.86
CA GLN A 335 12.28 -38.14 -8.26
C GLN A 335 13.45 -37.91 -7.30
N ILE A 336 13.36 -38.48 -6.10
CA ILE A 336 14.54 -38.85 -5.33
C ILE A 336 14.45 -40.36 -5.12
N GLY A 337 15.32 -41.09 -5.79
CA GLY A 337 15.42 -42.54 -5.62
C GLY A 337 15.93 -43.23 -6.86
N GLN A 338 17.24 -43.16 -7.11
CA GLN A 338 18.06 -44.32 -7.44
C GLN A 338 19.54 -43.93 -7.43
N GLY A 339 20.34 -44.89 -6.96
CA GLY A 339 21.62 -44.65 -6.30
C GLY A 339 22.76 -44.21 -7.20
N ILE A 340 23.64 -43.41 -6.60
CA ILE A 340 25.01 -43.27 -7.08
C ILE A 340 25.92 -43.89 -6.01
N VAL A 341 26.46 -45.05 -6.36
CA VAL A 341 27.52 -45.74 -5.65
C VAL A 341 28.83 -44.99 -5.93
N LEU A 342 29.46 -44.47 -4.89
CA LEU A 342 30.83 -43.96 -4.96
C LEU A 342 31.82 -45.14 -4.94
N PRO A 343 32.77 -45.25 -5.87
CA PRO A 343 33.84 -46.23 -5.74
C PRO A 343 34.91 -45.72 -4.76
N LYS A 344 35.28 -46.59 -3.81
CA LYS A 344 36.47 -46.46 -2.98
C LYS A 344 37.70 -47.06 -3.68
N SER A 345 38.84 -46.43 -3.41
CA SER A 345 40.23 -46.91 -3.50
C SER A 345 40.83 -46.96 -4.92
N ARG A 346 42.11 -46.63 -5.14
CA ARG A 346 43.30 -46.65 -4.27
C ARG A 346 44.18 -45.43 -4.49
#